data_AF-A0A8D8BSV6-F1
#
_entry.id   AF-A0A8D8BSV6-F1
#
_cell.length_a   1.000
_cell.length_b   1.000
_cell.length_c   1.000
_cell.angle_alpha   90.00
_cell.angle_beta   90.00
_cell.angle_gamma   90.00
#
_symmetry.space_group_name_H-M   'P 1'
#
loop_
_entity.id
_entity.type
_entity.pdbx_description
1 polymer ?
#
loop_
_entity_poly.entity_id
_entity_poly.type
_entity_poly.pdbx_seq_one_letter_code
_entity_poly.pdbx_strand_id
1 'polypeptide(L)'
;MVPNIAAAVIKLGQQKKNDELKEILERIPTKELVDLVSSNIGGADGFTLWHFVLLGMTHSSKTSDKRFQITMAVLQQLNRVELATKVAFDIVSRLVLDLPKFGPDQLVEILEYCVESIRAGDPKCMGWKDLLPDVLSLLSQQVGRISVNGFIMTGVEYRKKVLDELFKMKIQNGILTSFTGMFREVQLSREEATLLVGKVCDAIRHLEALEIPALTFQLFHVCLKYSSLLVLPIYSLQKYFHKHYYKRIASNDCGDSTDFDSIEPVSDKELREAEETILYHLSNVTEFRLDEAQVVAMFKPFQNMPEFLLTPFVISALIAMSKINRTPDTMKVVSSQVMAFLVRLVAENEHERELCQRSAWCRGRIDSSGVPDVNRILTILTEHSQEGMEVVTPGVIHFGFALLIAKKQPRLHTIAIAFLQNFIKKRFIFGNGIVDKLKQYLFVELEAMQFSECLITLSLTSALTLSECGSSISYILEYLLLVSLFREI
;
A
#
# COMPACT_ATOMS: atom_id res chain seq x y z
N MET A 1 -37.99 -26.50 38.27
CA MET A 1 -36.60 -26.18 37.90
C MET A 1 -36.55 -26.17 36.39
N VAL A 2 -36.72 -25.01 35.74
CA VAL A 2 -36.77 -24.93 34.27
C VAL A 2 -35.39 -25.36 33.76
N PRO A 3 -35.28 -26.35 32.85
CA PRO A 3 -33.99 -26.75 32.31
C PRO A 3 -33.31 -25.53 31.71
N ASN A 4 -31.99 -25.40 31.90
CA ASN A 4 -31.20 -24.34 31.27
C ASN A 4 -31.46 -24.36 29.75
N ILE A 5 -32.27 -23.43 29.27
CA ILE A 5 -32.80 -23.43 27.89
C ILE A 5 -31.65 -23.38 26.89
N ALA A 6 -30.56 -22.66 27.21
CA ALA A 6 -29.35 -22.65 26.40
C ALA A 6 -28.73 -24.05 26.26
N ALA A 7 -28.60 -24.79 27.37
CA ALA A 7 -28.06 -26.15 27.33
C ALA A 7 -28.96 -27.11 26.54
N ALA A 8 -30.29 -26.93 26.60
CA ALA A 8 -31.23 -27.72 25.81
C ALA A 8 -31.08 -27.42 24.30
N VAL A 9 -31.00 -26.15 23.90
CA VAL A 9 -30.77 -25.74 22.51
C VAL A 9 -29.46 -26.30 21.97
N ILE A 10 -28.36 -26.17 22.74
CA ILE A 10 -27.05 -26.70 22.37
C ILE A 10 -27.09 -28.22 22.21
N LYS A 11 -27.69 -28.93 23.19
CA LYS A 11 -27.79 -30.39 23.17
C LYS A 11 -28.59 -30.89 21.95
N LEU A 12 -29.74 -30.29 21.66
CA LEU A 12 -30.57 -30.66 20.51
C LEU A 12 -29.83 -30.40 19.20
N GLY A 13 -29.12 -29.27 19.10
CA GLY A 13 -28.29 -28.93 17.96
C GLY A 13 -27.14 -29.92 17.72
N GLN A 14 -26.39 -30.26 18.77
CA GLN A 14 -25.29 -31.25 18.70
C GLN A 14 -25.80 -32.66 18.31
N GLN A 15 -27.00 -33.02 18.75
CA GLN A 15 -27.67 -34.27 18.39
C GLN A 15 -28.35 -34.24 17.01
N LYS A 16 -28.27 -33.11 16.28
CA LYS A 16 -28.91 -32.91 14.96
C LYS A 16 -30.42 -33.14 14.96
N LYS A 17 -31.08 -32.91 16.11
CA LYS A 17 -32.53 -33.03 16.27
C LYS A 17 -33.23 -31.76 15.80
N ASN A 18 -33.18 -31.50 14.49
CA ASN A 18 -33.59 -30.22 13.90
C ASN A 18 -35.07 -29.89 14.12
N ASP A 19 -35.96 -30.89 14.10
CA ASP A 19 -37.40 -30.67 14.32
C ASP A 19 -37.70 -30.27 15.77
N GLU A 20 -37.10 -30.97 16.75
CA GLU A 20 -37.21 -30.63 18.17
C GLU A 20 -36.62 -29.25 18.47
N LEU A 21 -35.47 -28.92 17.83
CA LEU A 21 -34.82 -27.62 17.93
C LEU A 21 -35.68 -26.50 17.33
N LYS A 22 -36.36 -26.75 16.22
CA LYS A 22 -37.31 -25.80 15.63
C LYS A 22 -38.51 -25.59 16.56
N GLU A 23 -39.12 -26.67 17.06
CA GLU A 23 -40.29 -26.58 17.94
C GLU A 23 -40.01 -25.80 19.22
N ILE A 24 -38.86 -26.03 19.86
CA ILE A 24 -38.50 -25.30 21.08
C ILE A 24 -38.29 -23.80 20.80
N LEU A 25 -37.61 -23.44 19.70
CA LEU A 25 -37.35 -22.05 19.34
C LEU A 25 -38.62 -21.30 18.89
N GLU A 26 -39.58 -22.00 18.28
CA GLU A 26 -40.90 -21.43 17.96
C GLU A 26 -41.68 -21.08 19.24
N ARG A 27 -41.65 -21.95 20.26
CA ARG A 27 -42.41 -21.78 21.51
C ARG A 27 -41.87 -20.68 22.44
N ILE A 28 -40.55 -20.48 22.50
CA ILE A 28 -39.95 -19.47 23.38
C ILE A 28 -40.34 -18.06 22.91
N PRO A 29 -40.83 -17.14 23.75
CA PRO A 29 -41.11 -15.76 23.35
C PRO A 29 -39.88 -15.04 22.79
N THR A 30 -40.04 -14.17 21.79
CA THR A 30 -38.91 -13.48 21.13
C THR A 30 -38.03 -12.73 22.12
N LYS A 31 -38.62 -12.02 23.08
CA LYS A 31 -37.89 -11.28 24.12
C LYS A 31 -37.01 -12.19 24.98
N GLU A 32 -37.56 -13.32 25.43
CA GLU A 32 -36.81 -14.29 26.23
C GLU A 32 -35.64 -14.90 25.43
N LEU A 33 -35.85 -15.15 24.14
CA LEU A 33 -34.78 -15.67 23.29
C LEU A 33 -33.69 -14.63 23.00
N VAL A 34 -34.08 -13.35 22.82
CA VAL A 34 -33.13 -12.23 22.71
C VAL A 34 -32.28 -12.11 23.98
N ASP A 35 -32.92 -12.12 25.16
CA ASP A 35 -32.24 -12.01 26.45
C ASP A 35 -31.31 -13.22 26.69
N LEU A 36 -31.76 -14.44 26.33
CA LEU A 36 -30.98 -15.66 26.43
C LEU A 36 -29.70 -15.59 25.59
N VAL A 37 -29.80 -15.23 24.31
CA VAL A 37 -28.63 -15.18 23.43
C VAL A 37 -27.70 -14.05 23.83
N SER A 38 -28.23 -12.85 24.07
CA SER A 38 -27.43 -11.66 24.39
C SER A 38 -26.65 -11.81 25.70
N SER A 39 -27.26 -12.44 26.71
CA SER A 39 -26.59 -12.67 28.01
C SER A 39 -25.51 -13.75 27.95
N ASN A 40 -25.59 -14.67 26.97
CA ASN A 40 -24.64 -15.78 26.84
C ASN A 40 -23.58 -15.55 25.75
N ILE A 41 -23.72 -14.52 24.90
CA ILE A 41 -22.87 -14.35 23.70
C ILE A 41 -21.38 -14.23 24.01
N GLY A 42 -21.02 -13.67 25.18
CA GLY A 42 -19.63 -13.57 25.65
C GLY A 42 -19.14 -14.73 26.50
N GLY A 43 -19.99 -15.73 26.78
CA GLY A 43 -19.62 -16.92 27.52
C GLY A 43 -18.96 -17.99 26.65
N ALA A 44 -18.44 -19.04 27.29
CA ALA A 44 -17.74 -20.15 26.61
C ALA A 44 -18.61 -20.84 25.53
N ASP A 45 -19.92 -20.99 25.79
CA ASP A 45 -20.87 -21.61 24.88
C ASP A 45 -21.61 -20.59 23.98
N GLY A 46 -21.26 -19.30 24.04
CA GLY A 46 -22.00 -18.22 23.39
C GLY A 46 -22.10 -18.38 21.87
N PHE A 47 -20.97 -18.67 21.22
CA PHE A 47 -20.94 -18.95 19.78
C PHE A 47 -21.74 -20.20 19.41
N THR A 48 -21.62 -21.28 20.20
CA THR A 48 -22.32 -22.55 19.94
C THR A 48 -23.83 -22.39 20.08
N LEU A 49 -24.28 -21.66 21.10
CA LEU A 49 -25.68 -21.27 21.26
C LEU A 49 -26.16 -20.47 20.05
N TRP A 50 -25.42 -19.42 19.67
CA TRP A 50 -25.74 -18.57 18.51
C TRP A 50 -25.90 -19.39 17.22
N HIS A 51 -24.95 -20.29 16.96
CA HIS A 51 -24.96 -21.16 15.79
C HIS A 51 -26.24 -22.02 15.71
N PHE A 52 -26.62 -22.68 16.81
CA PHE A 52 -27.79 -23.56 16.84
C PHE A 52 -29.12 -22.81 16.88
N VAL A 53 -29.16 -21.63 17.50
CA VAL A 53 -30.32 -20.73 17.46
C VAL A 53 -30.64 -20.33 16.01
N LEU A 54 -29.63 -19.90 15.24
CA LEU A 54 -29.79 -19.59 13.82
C LEU A 54 -30.16 -20.82 12.98
N LEU A 55 -29.51 -21.96 13.24
CA LEU A 55 -29.78 -23.21 12.54
C LEU A 55 -31.24 -23.65 12.72
N GLY A 56 -31.74 -23.67 13.96
CA GLY A 56 -33.11 -24.10 14.25
C GLY A 56 -34.18 -23.19 13.65
N MET A 57 -33.95 -21.87 13.62
CA MET A 57 -34.86 -20.90 13.00
C MET A 57 -34.84 -20.94 11.47
N THR A 58 -33.79 -21.50 10.85
CA THR A 58 -33.72 -21.61 9.38
C THR A 58 -34.87 -22.44 8.80
N HIS A 59 -35.37 -23.41 9.54
CA HIS A 59 -36.39 -24.34 9.07
C HIS A 59 -37.83 -23.88 9.35
N SER A 60 -38.04 -22.64 9.79
CA SER A 60 -39.36 -22.10 10.13
C SER A 60 -39.61 -20.70 9.58
N SER A 61 -40.58 -20.58 8.67
CA SER A 61 -41.11 -19.29 8.21
C SER A 61 -41.71 -18.46 9.35
N LYS A 62 -42.25 -19.10 10.40
CA LYS A 62 -42.82 -18.42 11.58
C LYS A 62 -41.79 -17.70 12.43
N THR A 63 -40.51 -18.03 12.27
CA THR A 63 -39.41 -17.44 13.06
C THR A 63 -38.62 -16.38 12.31
N SER A 64 -39.04 -15.98 11.11
CA SER A 64 -38.31 -15.01 10.29
C SER A 64 -38.05 -13.68 11.02
N ASP A 65 -39.11 -13.06 11.56
CA ASP A 65 -38.99 -11.79 12.29
C ASP A 65 -38.25 -11.95 13.62
N LYS A 66 -38.47 -13.08 14.30
CA LYS A 66 -37.76 -13.44 15.52
C LYS A 66 -36.25 -13.56 15.28
N ARG A 67 -35.83 -14.23 14.20
CA ARG A 67 -34.43 -14.36 13.79
C ARG A 67 -33.79 -13.00 13.55
N PHE A 68 -34.52 -12.09 12.90
CA PHE A 68 -34.05 -10.73 12.68
C PHE A 68 -33.86 -9.95 13.98
N GLN A 69 -34.84 -9.96 14.89
CA GLN A 69 -34.73 -9.28 16.19
C GLN A 69 -33.54 -9.79 17.03
N ILE A 70 -33.31 -11.11 17.03
CA ILE A 70 -32.18 -11.71 17.75
C ILE A 70 -30.85 -11.34 17.07
N THR A 71 -30.81 -11.32 15.74
CA THR A 71 -29.62 -10.88 15.00
C THR A 71 -29.23 -9.46 15.36
N MET A 72 -30.18 -8.53 15.34
CA MET A 72 -29.93 -7.14 15.71
C MET A 72 -29.48 -7.00 17.17
N ALA A 73 -30.09 -7.77 18.09
CA ALA A 73 -29.66 -7.79 19.48
C ALA A 73 -28.23 -8.31 19.66
N VAL A 74 -27.86 -9.39 18.95
CA VAL A 74 -26.49 -9.93 18.97
C VAL A 74 -25.50 -8.90 18.44
N LEU A 75 -25.78 -8.28 17.29
CA LEU A 75 -24.93 -7.24 16.72
C LEU A 75 -24.72 -6.09 17.72
N GLN A 76 -25.79 -5.56 18.29
CA GLN A 76 -25.71 -4.50 19.31
C GLN A 76 -24.92 -4.93 20.55
N GLN A 77 -25.04 -6.20 20.95
CA GLN A 77 -24.32 -6.74 22.09
C GLN A 77 -22.83 -6.94 21.81
N LEU A 78 -22.43 -7.25 20.57
CA LEU A 78 -21.02 -7.30 20.17
C LEU A 78 -20.31 -5.96 20.38
N ASN A 79 -21.04 -4.83 20.31
CA ASN A 79 -20.48 -3.51 20.59
C ASN A 79 -20.41 -3.16 22.09
N ARG A 80 -20.98 -4.00 22.97
CA ARG A 80 -21.04 -3.75 24.42
C ARG A 80 -20.14 -4.68 25.22
N VAL A 81 -19.80 -5.84 24.67
CA VAL A 81 -19.01 -6.87 25.34
C VAL A 81 -17.62 -6.91 24.73
N GLU A 82 -16.60 -6.93 25.59
CA GLU A 82 -15.23 -7.14 25.14
C GLU A 82 -15.01 -8.62 24.82
N LEU A 83 -14.89 -8.93 23.53
CA LEU A 83 -14.65 -10.28 23.01
C LEU A 83 -13.28 -10.35 22.34
N ALA A 84 -12.66 -11.53 22.39
CA ALA A 84 -11.49 -11.79 21.56
C ALA A 84 -11.85 -11.65 20.07
N THR A 85 -10.95 -11.06 19.26
CA THR A 85 -11.19 -10.77 17.83
C THR A 85 -11.66 -12.00 17.05
N LYS A 86 -11.12 -13.19 17.37
CA LYS A 86 -11.54 -14.45 16.75
C LYS A 86 -13.01 -14.81 17.05
N VAL A 87 -13.46 -14.63 18.28
CA VAL A 87 -14.84 -14.95 18.68
C VAL A 87 -15.83 -13.99 18.01
N ALA A 88 -15.51 -12.69 17.98
CA ALA A 88 -16.31 -11.70 17.27
C ALA A 88 -16.41 -12.02 15.77
N PHE A 89 -15.28 -12.39 15.15
CA PHE A 89 -15.24 -12.85 13.76
C PHE A 89 -16.13 -14.09 13.55
N ASP A 90 -15.98 -15.14 14.37
CA ASP A 90 -16.77 -16.37 14.23
C ASP A 90 -18.29 -16.09 14.32
N ILE A 91 -18.72 -15.22 15.24
CA ILE A 91 -20.13 -14.82 15.39
C ILE A 91 -20.64 -14.11 14.13
N VAL A 92 -19.88 -13.16 13.59
CA VAL A 92 -20.24 -12.40 12.39
C VAL A 92 -20.21 -13.30 11.15
N SER A 93 -19.16 -14.10 10.96
CA SER A 93 -19.06 -15.03 9.83
C SER A 93 -20.19 -16.05 9.84
N ARG A 94 -20.64 -16.51 11.01
CA ARG A 94 -21.83 -17.37 11.11
C ARG A 94 -23.09 -16.63 10.68
N LEU A 95 -23.24 -15.35 11.01
CA LEU A 95 -24.36 -14.54 10.55
C LEU A 95 -24.35 -14.36 9.03
N VAL A 96 -23.18 -14.13 8.43
CA VAL A 96 -23.02 -13.96 6.97
C VAL A 96 -23.66 -15.13 6.19
N LEU A 97 -23.53 -16.36 6.67
CA LEU A 97 -24.15 -17.55 6.07
C LEU A 97 -25.69 -17.51 6.02
N ASP A 98 -26.31 -16.77 6.94
CA ASP A 98 -27.76 -16.64 7.04
C ASP A 98 -28.29 -15.35 6.37
N LEU A 99 -27.41 -14.46 5.89
CA LEU A 99 -27.81 -13.20 5.27
C LEU A 99 -28.83 -13.35 4.12
N PRO A 100 -28.68 -14.32 3.18
CA PRO A 100 -29.64 -14.49 2.09
C PRO A 100 -31.08 -14.81 2.54
N LYS A 101 -31.28 -15.14 3.82
CA LYS A 101 -32.59 -15.47 4.39
C LYS A 101 -33.35 -14.24 4.89
N PHE A 102 -32.71 -13.07 5.00
CA PHE A 102 -33.37 -11.83 5.42
C PHE A 102 -34.05 -11.13 4.25
N GLY A 103 -35.16 -10.46 4.53
CA GLY A 103 -35.85 -9.62 3.56
C GLY A 103 -35.07 -8.33 3.27
N PRO A 104 -35.42 -7.60 2.19
CA PRO A 104 -34.70 -6.38 1.82
C PRO A 104 -34.72 -5.30 2.91
N ASP A 105 -35.85 -5.08 3.59
CA ASP A 105 -35.95 -4.08 4.66
C ASP A 105 -35.07 -4.45 5.88
N GLN A 106 -34.96 -5.74 6.18
CA GLN A 106 -34.09 -6.25 7.25
C GLN A 106 -32.61 -6.09 6.90
N LEU A 107 -32.24 -6.30 5.63
CA LEU A 107 -30.88 -6.06 5.15
C LEU A 107 -30.52 -4.57 5.19
N VAL A 108 -31.48 -3.68 4.91
CA VAL A 108 -31.33 -2.23 5.07
C VAL A 108 -31.00 -1.89 6.53
N GLU A 109 -31.77 -2.40 7.49
CA GLU A 109 -31.52 -2.15 8.92
C GLU A 109 -30.15 -2.67 9.40
N ILE A 110 -29.72 -3.86 8.93
CA ILE A 110 -28.37 -4.39 9.23
C ILE A 110 -27.28 -3.47 8.65
N LEU A 111 -27.50 -2.94 7.45
CA LEU A 111 -26.55 -2.04 6.80
C LEU A 111 -26.48 -0.69 7.53
N GLU A 112 -27.61 -0.14 7.94
CA GLU A 112 -27.67 1.09 8.75
C GLU A 112 -26.92 0.90 10.07
N TYR A 113 -27.10 -0.24 10.74
CA TYR A 113 -26.29 -0.59 11.91
C TYR A 113 -24.78 -0.56 11.63
N CYS A 114 -24.33 -1.10 10.50
CA CYS A 114 -22.92 -1.05 10.12
C CYS A 114 -22.44 0.39 9.92
N VAL A 115 -23.23 1.22 9.24
CA VAL A 115 -22.91 2.64 9.02
C VAL A 115 -22.80 3.40 10.34
N GLU A 116 -23.74 3.19 11.27
CA GLU A 116 -23.69 3.79 12.61
C GLU A 116 -22.47 3.33 13.41
N SER A 117 -22.11 2.05 13.32
CA SER A 117 -20.91 1.51 13.99
C SER A 117 -19.61 2.10 13.44
N ILE A 118 -19.50 2.27 12.12
CA ILE A 118 -18.38 2.97 11.49
C ILE A 118 -18.35 4.45 11.92
N ARG A 119 -19.51 5.11 12.03
CA ARG A 119 -19.63 6.50 12.49
C ARG A 119 -19.17 6.68 13.94
N ALA A 120 -19.52 5.73 14.81
CA ALA A 120 -19.07 5.71 16.20
C ALA A 120 -17.54 5.57 16.30
N GLY A 121 -16.94 4.80 15.38
CA GLY A 121 -15.49 4.75 15.16
C GLY A 121 -14.70 3.98 16.22
N ASP A 122 -15.35 3.16 17.04
CA ASP A 122 -14.70 2.38 18.08
C ASP A 122 -13.86 1.23 17.46
N PRO A 123 -12.53 1.21 17.67
CA PRO A 123 -11.66 0.15 17.17
C PRO A 123 -11.92 -1.23 17.77
N LYS A 124 -12.68 -1.33 18.89
CA LYS A 124 -13.12 -2.62 19.43
C LYS A 124 -14.33 -3.19 18.69
N CYS A 125 -15.08 -2.33 18.01
CA CYS A 125 -16.35 -2.64 17.37
C CYS A 125 -16.20 -2.71 15.83
N MET A 126 -15.48 -3.72 15.33
CA MET A 126 -15.15 -3.83 13.89
C MET A 126 -15.89 -4.95 13.14
N GLY A 127 -16.95 -5.53 13.71
CA GLY A 127 -17.73 -6.60 13.07
C GLY A 127 -18.35 -6.19 11.72
N TRP A 128 -18.58 -4.89 11.51
CA TRP A 128 -19.06 -4.36 10.23
C TRP A 128 -18.12 -4.65 9.06
N LYS A 129 -16.82 -4.83 9.28
CA LYS A 129 -15.85 -5.04 8.19
C LYS A 129 -16.10 -6.36 7.43
N ASP A 130 -16.61 -7.37 8.15
CA ASP A 130 -16.89 -8.71 7.63
C ASP A 130 -18.38 -8.88 7.30
N LEU A 131 -19.23 -7.89 7.61
CA LEU A 131 -20.69 -7.94 7.44
C LEU A 131 -21.17 -7.05 6.30
N LEU A 132 -20.69 -5.80 6.26
CA LEU A 132 -21.14 -4.78 5.32
C LEU A 132 -20.94 -5.19 3.85
N PRO A 133 -19.80 -5.78 3.42
CA PRO A 133 -19.61 -6.17 2.02
C PRO A 133 -20.68 -7.15 1.52
N ASP A 134 -21.00 -8.17 2.31
CA ASP A 134 -21.98 -9.19 1.95
C ASP A 134 -23.40 -8.61 1.94
N VAL A 135 -23.75 -7.77 2.91
CA VAL A 135 -25.05 -7.09 2.94
C VAL A 135 -25.23 -6.16 1.73
N LEU A 136 -24.21 -5.37 1.39
CA LEU A 136 -24.23 -4.52 0.18
C LEU A 136 -24.38 -5.34 -1.10
N SER A 137 -23.64 -6.46 -1.19
CA SER A 137 -23.68 -7.35 -2.35
C SER A 137 -25.07 -7.95 -2.54
N LEU A 138 -25.66 -8.49 -1.46
CA LEU A 138 -26.99 -9.07 -1.48
C LEU A 138 -28.06 -8.05 -1.84
N LEU A 139 -28.05 -6.86 -1.22
CA LEU A 139 -28.99 -5.79 -1.55
C LEU A 139 -28.90 -5.40 -3.02
N SER A 140 -27.69 -5.32 -3.57
CA SER A 140 -27.49 -4.96 -4.99
C SER A 140 -28.01 -6.02 -5.96
N GLN A 141 -28.11 -7.28 -5.53
CA GLN A 141 -28.64 -8.38 -6.33
C GLN A 141 -30.16 -8.54 -6.22
N GLN A 142 -30.81 -7.89 -5.25
CA GLN A 142 -32.26 -7.99 -5.05
C GLN A 142 -33.03 -7.43 -6.25
N VAL A 143 -33.98 -8.22 -6.75
CA VAL A 143 -34.89 -7.81 -7.82
C VAL A 143 -36.10 -7.13 -7.19
N GLY A 144 -36.22 -5.82 -7.38
CA GLY A 144 -37.37 -5.05 -6.90
C GLY A 144 -37.01 -3.67 -6.39
N ARG A 145 -38.01 -3.02 -5.78
CA ARG A 145 -37.86 -1.73 -5.12
C ARG A 145 -38.07 -1.90 -3.61
N ILE A 146 -37.22 -1.24 -2.84
CA ILE A 146 -37.25 -1.16 -1.37
C ILE A 146 -37.75 0.21 -0.94
N SER A 147 -38.47 0.26 0.18
CA SER A 147 -38.98 1.51 0.76
C SER A 147 -38.09 1.91 1.93
N VAL A 148 -37.21 2.89 1.72
CA VAL A 148 -36.28 3.37 2.74
C VAL A 148 -36.66 4.80 3.12
N ASN A 149 -37.06 5.03 4.37
CA ASN A 149 -37.49 6.34 4.90
C ASN A 149 -38.56 7.03 4.02
N GLY A 150 -39.49 6.25 3.48
CA GLY A 150 -40.56 6.74 2.60
C GLY A 150 -40.17 6.93 1.12
N PHE A 151 -38.91 6.67 0.75
CA PHE A 151 -38.44 6.72 -0.63
C PHE A 151 -38.34 5.32 -1.24
N ILE A 152 -38.90 5.16 -2.43
CA ILE A 152 -38.86 3.91 -3.17
C ILE A 152 -37.64 3.91 -4.10
N MET A 153 -36.69 3.02 -3.85
CA MET A 153 -35.46 2.89 -4.64
C MET A 153 -35.08 1.43 -4.88
N THR A 154 -34.20 1.17 -5.82
CA THR A 154 -33.61 -0.15 -6.06
C THR A 154 -32.45 -0.42 -5.09
N GLY A 155 -32.08 -1.69 -4.93
CA GLY A 155 -30.91 -2.04 -4.12
C GLY A 155 -29.60 -1.42 -4.61
N VAL A 156 -29.45 -1.23 -5.92
CA VAL A 156 -28.28 -0.56 -6.54
C VAL A 156 -28.25 0.94 -6.20
N GLU A 157 -29.40 1.61 -6.26
CA GLU A 157 -29.52 3.02 -5.85
C GLU A 157 -29.22 3.21 -4.36
N TYR A 158 -29.70 2.29 -3.51
CA TYR A 158 -29.43 2.33 -2.08
C TYR A 158 -27.96 2.03 -1.76
N ARG A 159 -27.33 1.03 -2.42
CA ARG A 159 -25.88 0.80 -2.33
C ARG A 159 -25.11 2.07 -2.62
N LYS A 160 -25.43 2.76 -3.73
CA LYS A 160 -24.76 4.01 -4.10
C LYS A 160 -24.92 5.08 -3.02
N LYS A 161 -26.14 5.25 -2.49
CA LYS A 161 -26.41 6.19 -1.38
C LYS A 161 -25.53 5.90 -0.16
N VAL A 162 -25.42 4.64 0.24
CA VAL A 162 -24.62 4.22 1.39
C VAL A 162 -23.13 4.48 1.15
N LEU A 163 -22.61 4.14 -0.03
CA LEU A 163 -21.22 4.43 -0.38
C LEU A 163 -20.94 5.94 -0.37
N ASP A 164 -21.82 6.74 -0.96
CA ASP A 164 -21.70 8.21 -0.96
C ASP A 164 -21.69 8.77 0.48
N GLU A 165 -22.48 8.20 1.38
CA GLU A 165 -22.48 8.57 2.80
C GLU A 165 -21.15 8.20 3.47
N LEU A 166 -20.69 6.96 3.32
CA LEU A 166 -19.43 6.48 3.89
C LEU A 166 -18.22 7.31 3.41
N PHE A 167 -18.21 7.72 2.14
CA PHE A 167 -17.12 8.52 1.57
C PHE A 167 -17.15 9.98 2.06
N LYS A 168 -18.32 10.52 2.41
CA LYS A 168 -18.45 11.87 2.99
C LYS A 168 -18.19 11.91 4.49
N MET A 169 -18.49 10.82 5.21
CA MET A 169 -18.35 10.71 6.66
C MET A 169 -16.89 10.84 7.12
N LYS A 170 -16.62 11.50 8.26
CA LYS A 170 -15.29 11.50 8.87
C LYS A 170 -15.03 10.12 9.49
N ILE A 171 -13.98 9.44 9.04
CA ILE A 171 -13.56 8.14 9.58
C ILE A 171 -12.49 8.38 10.65
N GLN A 172 -12.61 7.71 11.79
CA GLN A 172 -11.61 7.80 12.87
C GLN A 172 -10.36 6.99 12.51
N ASN A 173 -9.18 7.50 12.89
CA ASN A 173 -7.89 6.87 12.55
C ASN A 173 -7.82 5.41 13.03
N GLY A 174 -8.32 5.11 14.23
CA GLY A 174 -8.29 3.77 14.84
C GLY A 174 -9.03 2.69 14.04
N ILE A 175 -9.97 3.06 13.17
CA ILE A 175 -10.69 2.11 12.29
C ILE A 175 -10.34 2.26 10.81
N LEU A 176 -9.55 3.27 10.42
CA LEU A 176 -9.31 3.65 9.03
C LEU A 176 -8.68 2.53 8.20
N THR A 177 -7.74 1.77 8.78
CA THR A 177 -7.10 0.62 8.12
C THR A 177 -8.12 -0.49 7.82
N SER A 178 -8.94 -0.86 8.80
CA SER A 178 -10.01 -1.85 8.61
C SER A 178 -11.07 -1.37 7.62
N PHE A 179 -11.42 -0.07 7.69
CA PHE A 179 -12.37 0.57 6.79
C PHE A 179 -11.90 0.49 5.33
N THR A 180 -10.63 0.82 5.09
CA THR A 180 -10.02 0.72 3.76
C THR A 180 -9.94 -0.73 3.29
N GLY A 181 -9.55 -1.66 4.17
CA GLY A 181 -9.44 -3.08 3.86
C GLY A 181 -10.77 -3.73 3.46
N MET A 182 -11.88 -3.33 4.08
CA MET A 182 -13.23 -3.82 3.75
C MET A 182 -13.58 -3.63 2.26
N PHE A 183 -13.14 -2.53 1.64
CA PHE A 183 -13.43 -2.25 0.23
C PHE A 183 -12.64 -3.11 -0.76
N ARG A 184 -11.78 -4.02 -0.29
CA ARG A 184 -11.18 -5.06 -1.13
C ARG A 184 -12.23 -6.05 -1.64
N GLU A 185 -13.22 -6.38 -0.81
CA GLU A 185 -14.30 -7.32 -1.16
C GLU A 185 -15.49 -6.64 -1.83
N VAL A 186 -15.65 -5.32 -1.66
CA VAL A 186 -16.72 -4.55 -2.29
C VAL A 186 -16.39 -4.25 -3.76
N GLN A 187 -17.27 -4.61 -4.69
CA GLN A 187 -17.15 -4.16 -6.08
C GLN A 187 -17.40 -2.66 -6.15
N LEU A 188 -16.40 -1.86 -6.50
CA LEU A 188 -16.49 -0.41 -6.63
C LEU A 188 -16.37 -0.02 -8.11
N SER A 189 -17.11 1.00 -8.53
CA SER A 189 -16.83 1.68 -9.80
C SER A 189 -15.50 2.44 -9.71
N ARG A 190 -14.97 2.89 -10.85
CA ARG A 190 -13.74 3.69 -10.88
C ARG A 190 -13.91 5.00 -10.11
N GLU A 191 -15.06 5.64 -10.22
CA GLU A 191 -15.41 6.89 -9.55
C GLU A 191 -15.48 6.68 -8.03
N GLU A 192 -16.17 5.63 -7.60
CA GLU A 192 -16.27 5.26 -6.18
C GLU A 192 -14.89 4.94 -5.58
N ALA A 193 -14.07 4.17 -6.30
CA ALA A 193 -12.70 3.87 -5.89
C ALA A 193 -11.84 5.14 -5.81
N THR A 194 -12.01 6.07 -6.74
CA THR A 194 -11.29 7.36 -6.74
C THR A 194 -11.64 8.20 -5.51
N LEU A 195 -12.92 8.25 -5.13
CA LEU A 195 -13.39 8.97 -3.94
C LEU A 195 -12.81 8.36 -2.65
N LEU A 196 -12.85 7.03 -2.53
CA LEU A 196 -12.24 6.32 -1.41
C LEU A 196 -10.73 6.58 -1.32
N VAL A 197 -10.02 6.41 -2.43
CA VAL A 197 -8.56 6.60 -2.48
C VAL A 197 -8.20 8.03 -2.11
N GLY A 198 -8.89 9.03 -2.66
CA GLY A 198 -8.68 10.44 -2.32
C GLY A 198 -8.89 10.71 -0.83
N LYS A 199 -9.97 10.17 -0.24
CA LYS A 199 -10.25 10.29 1.19
C LYS A 199 -9.15 9.69 2.07
N VAL A 200 -8.68 8.49 1.75
CA VAL A 200 -7.62 7.83 2.52
C VAL A 200 -6.30 8.59 2.35
N CYS A 201 -5.99 9.06 1.15
CA CYS A 201 -4.82 9.90 0.87
C CYS A 201 -4.82 11.20 1.69
N ASP A 202 -5.99 11.85 1.82
CA ASP A 202 -6.14 13.04 2.65
C ASP A 202 -5.86 12.77 4.13
N ALA A 203 -6.24 11.59 4.62
CA ALA A 203 -6.03 11.15 5.99
C ALA A 203 -4.55 10.85 6.31
N ILE A 204 -3.78 10.30 5.36
CA ILE A 204 -2.34 9.99 5.52
C ILE A 204 -1.55 11.19 6.08
N ARG A 205 -1.92 12.43 5.70
CA ARG A 205 -1.26 13.67 6.16
C ARG A 205 -1.32 13.91 7.66
N HIS A 206 -2.20 13.19 8.36
CA HIS A 206 -2.49 13.38 9.78
C HIS A 206 -2.18 12.13 10.61
N LEU A 207 -1.57 11.10 10.02
CA LEU A 207 -1.20 9.86 10.70
C LEU A 207 0.24 9.89 11.20
N GLU A 208 0.49 9.12 12.24
CA GLU A 208 1.84 8.82 12.70
C GLU A 208 2.54 7.88 11.71
N ALA A 209 3.86 7.99 11.60
CA ALA A 209 4.64 7.28 10.58
C ALA A 209 4.38 5.76 10.60
N LEU A 210 4.32 5.17 11.79
CA LEU A 210 4.15 3.72 11.98
C LEU A 210 2.74 3.19 11.69
N GLU A 211 1.73 4.07 11.60
CA GLU A 211 0.35 3.67 11.25
C GLU A 211 0.14 3.54 9.73
N ILE A 212 0.96 4.26 8.95
CA ILE A 212 0.83 4.38 7.50
C ILE A 212 1.08 3.07 6.74
N PRO A 213 2.06 2.21 7.10
CA PRO A 213 2.33 0.97 6.38
C PRO A 213 1.12 0.03 6.31
N ALA A 214 0.43 -0.21 7.42
CA ALA A 214 -0.74 -1.09 7.45
C ALA A 214 -1.90 -0.53 6.59
N LEU A 215 -2.11 0.78 6.65
CA LEU A 215 -3.14 1.46 5.86
C LEU A 215 -2.83 1.39 4.36
N THR A 216 -1.60 1.72 3.97
CA THR A 216 -1.17 1.73 2.57
C THR A 216 -1.18 0.34 1.95
N PHE A 217 -0.85 -0.71 2.71
CA PHE A 217 -1.00 -2.09 2.24
C PHE A 217 -2.44 -2.39 1.80
N GLN A 218 -3.44 -2.01 2.62
CA GLN A 218 -4.84 -2.18 2.25
C GLN A 218 -5.22 -1.28 1.06
N LEU A 219 -4.77 -0.03 1.06
CA LEU A 219 -5.06 0.94 0.00
C LEU A 219 -4.51 0.50 -1.36
N PHE A 220 -3.28 -0.03 -1.42
CA PHE A 220 -2.69 -0.52 -2.67
C PHE A 220 -3.52 -1.66 -3.26
N HIS A 221 -4.02 -2.58 -2.43
CA HIS A 221 -4.92 -3.63 -2.90
C HIS A 221 -6.23 -3.10 -3.48
N VAL A 222 -6.80 -2.04 -2.88
CA VAL A 222 -7.97 -1.36 -3.44
C VAL A 222 -7.63 -0.72 -4.78
N CYS A 223 -6.51 0.01 -4.87
CA CYS A 223 -6.07 0.65 -6.11
C CYS A 223 -5.82 -0.34 -7.25
N LEU A 224 -5.40 -1.58 -6.96
CA LEU A 224 -5.14 -2.56 -8.02
C LEU A 224 -6.36 -3.01 -8.83
N LYS A 225 -7.59 -2.72 -8.38
CA LYS A 225 -8.79 -2.84 -9.22
C LYS A 225 -8.74 -1.89 -10.43
N TYR A 226 -8.10 -0.74 -10.26
CA TYR A 226 -7.86 0.28 -11.28
C TYR A 226 -6.45 0.83 -11.12
N SER A 227 -5.45 0.09 -11.61
CA SER A 227 -4.03 0.31 -11.31
C SER A 227 -3.57 1.78 -11.37
N SER A 228 -4.05 2.56 -12.35
CA SER A 228 -3.77 4.01 -12.46
C SER A 228 -4.05 4.82 -11.20
N LEU A 229 -4.91 4.36 -10.30
CA LEU A 229 -5.17 4.99 -9.01
C LEU A 229 -3.99 4.91 -8.04
N LEU A 230 -3.00 4.02 -8.25
CA LEU A 230 -1.78 3.94 -7.43
C LEU A 230 -0.97 5.24 -7.44
N VAL A 231 -1.10 6.08 -8.47
CA VAL A 231 -0.42 7.38 -8.53
C VAL A 231 -0.82 8.28 -7.36
N LEU A 232 -2.10 8.23 -6.93
CA LEU A 232 -2.63 9.08 -5.86
C LEU A 232 -1.98 8.81 -4.48
N PRO A 233 -1.97 7.56 -3.96
CA PRO A 233 -1.29 7.27 -2.69
C PRO A 233 0.22 7.46 -2.80
N ILE A 234 0.85 7.09 -3.92
CA ILE A 234 2.30 7.31 -4.10
C ILE A 234 2.65 8.80 -3.98
N TYR A 235 1.87 9.67 -4.61
CA TYR A 235 2.09 11.11 -4.51
C TYR A 235 1.76 11.68 -3.12
N SER A 236 0.74 11.14 -2.46
CA SER A 236 0.37 11.55 -1.10
C SER A 236 1.46 11.18 -0.08
N LEU A 237 2.06 10.01 -0.25
CA LEU A 237 3.21 9.53 0.52
C LEU A 237 4.46 10.37 0.23
N GLN A 238 4.73 10.69 -1.03
CA GLN A 238 5.79 11.64 -1.38
C GLN A 238 5.62 12.98 -0.66
N LYS A 239 4.40 13.53 -0.59
CA LYS A 239 4.14 14.76 0.17
C LYS A 239 4.38 14.59 1.66
N TYR A 240 3.97 13.45 2.23
CA TYR A 240 4.18 13.13 3.64
C TYR A 240 5.68 13.06 3.97
N PHE A 241 6.44 12.21 3.29
CA PHE A 241 7.88 12.04 3.52
C PHE A 241 8.68 13.28 3.15
N HIS A 242 8.28 14.04 2.14
CA HIS A 242 8.93 15.31 1.85
C HIS A 242 8.81 16.31 3.01
N LYS A 243 7.61 16.45 3.56
CA LYS A 243 7.33 17.36 4.68
C LYS A 243 8.07 16.93 5.96
N HIS A 244 8.05 15.63 6.27
CA HIS A 244 8.51 15.12 7.55
C HIS A 244 9.96 14.62 7.54
N TYR A 245 10.54 14.33 6.38
CA TYR A 245 11.86 13.69 6.29
C TYR A 245 12.79 14.36 5.28
N TYR A 246 12.45 14.36 3.99
CA TYR A 246 13.41 14.78 2.95
C TYR A 246 13.81 16.26 3.03
N LYS A 247 12.90 17.14 3.48
CA LYS A 247 13.23 18.57 3.66
C LYS A 247 14.34 18.77 4.70
N ARG A 248 14.42 17.92 5.73
CA ARG A 248 15.44 17.99 6.79
C ARG A 248 16.80 17.51 6.32
N ILE A 249 16.84 16.36 5.62
CA ILE A 249 18.08 15.88 4.97
C ILE A 249 18.61 16.95 4.02
N ALA A 250 17.70 17.53 3.24
CA ALA A 250 18.03 18.61 2.34
C ALA A 250 18.60 19.83 3.08
N SER A 251 18.07 20.25 4.23
CA SER A 251 18.60 21.41 4.96
C SER A 251 19.92 21.15 5.70
N ASN A 252 20.15 19.93 6.17
CA ASN A 252 21.38 19.56 6.90
C ASN A 252 22.64 19.63 6.02
N ASP A 253 22.51 19.49 4.70
CA ASP A 253 23.61 19.68 3.73
C ASP A 253 24.09 21.16 3.63
N CYS A 254 23.29 22.14 4.07
CA CYS A 254 23.63 23.57 3.99
C CYS A 254 24.26 24.15 5.27
N GLY A 255 24.51 23.35 6.32
CA GLY A 255 25.20 23.79 7.54
C GLY A 255 24.44 24.80 8.43
N ASP A 256 23.18 25.10 8.12
CA ASP A 256 22.40 26.17 8.75
C ASP A 256 21.34 25.67 9.75
N SER A 257 21.50 24.47 10.32
CA SER A 257 20.59 23.97 11.36
C SER A 257 21.04 24.42 12.76
N THR A 258 20.74 25.67 13.10
CA THR A 258 20.82 26.18 14.48
C THR A 258 19.55 25.96 15.29
N ASP A 259 18.60 25.16 14.80
CA ASP A 259 17.31 24.94 15.46
C ASP A 259 17.34 23.68 16.34
N PHE A 260 18.13 23.74 17.41
CA PHE A 260 18.19 22.71 18.47
C PHE A 260 16.94 22.67 19.37
N ASP A 261 15.99 23.61 19.20
CA ASP A 261 14.83 23.79 20.09
C ASP A 261 13.53 23.14 19.61
N SER A 262 13.56 22.40 18.50
CA SER A 262 12.41 21.59 18.07
C SER A 262 12.50 20.19 18.69
N ILE A 263 11.82 19.96 19.83
CA ILE A 263 11.50 18.58 20.26
C ILE A 263 10.54 18.02 19.21
N GLU A 264 11.10 17.34 18.22
CA GLU A 264 10.32 16.85 17.08
C GLU A 264 9.47 15.64 17.50
N PRO A 265 8.21 15.58 17.07
CA PRO A 265 7.27 14.55 17.52
C PRO A 265 7.50 13.16 16.92
N VAL A 266 8.36 13.01 15.88
CA VAL A 266 8.56 11.73 15.16
C VAL A 266 10.04 11.53 14.85
N SER A 267 10.58 10.35 15.15
CA SER A 267 11.99 10.05 14.91
C SER A 267 12.27 9.80 13.42
N ASP A 268 13.46 10.21 12.95
CA ASP A 268 13.96 9.87 11.61
C ASP A 268 13.97 8.36 11.35
N LYS A 269 14.22 7.57 12.39
CA LYS A 269 14.22 6.10 12.32
C LYS A 269 12.83 5.56 11.99
N GLU A 270 11.79 6.01 12.69
CA GLU A 270 10.40 5.57 12.42
C GLU A 270 9.93 5.95 11.02
N LEU A 271 10.32 7.15 10.55
CA LEU A 271 10.01 7.59 9.18
C LEU A 271 10.68 6.70 8.14
N ARG A 272 11.96 6.34 8.35
CA ARG A 272 12.64 5.37 7.51
C ARG A 272 11.94 4.03 7.52
N GLU A 273 11.78 3.40 8.69
CA GLU A 273 11.14 2.09 8.83
C GLU A 273 9.74 2.04 8.19
N ALA A 274 8.96 3.12 8.33
CA ALA A 274 7.67 3.25 7.67
C ALA A 274 7.80 3.29 6.15
N GLU A 275 8.68 4.14 5.60
CA GLU A 275 8.93 4.24 4.15
C GLU A 275 9.30 2.88 3.53
N GLU A 276 10.22 2.15 4.16
CA GLU A 276 10.67 0.84 3.69
C GLU A 276 9.55 -0.19 3.70
N THR A 277 8.79 -0.24 4.79
CA THR A 277 7.68 -1.17 4.92
C THR A 277 6.63 -0.89 3.85
N ILE A 278 6.39 0.39 3.53
CA ILE A 278 5.48 0.81 2.46
C ILE A 278 6.01 0.40 1.08
N LEU A 279 7.30 0.61 0.80
CA LEU A 279 7.93 0.21 -0.46
C LEU A 279 7.93 -1.32 -0.62
N TYR A 280 8.17 -2.06 0.46
CA TYR A 280 8.07 -3.51 0.51
C TYR A 280 6.65 -3.99 0.21
N HIS A 281 5.64 -3.39 0.87
CA HIS A 281 4.24 -3.64 0.59
C HIS A 281 3.89 -3.35 -0.87
N LEU A 282 4.36 -2.23 -1.42
CA LEU A 282 4.13 -1.88 -2.82
C LEU A 282 4.75 -2.91 -3.78
N SER A 283 5.99 -3.32 -3.52
CA SER A 283 6.67 -4.37 -4.30
C SER A 283 5.86 -5.67 -4.30
N ASN A 284 5.48 -6.16 -3.11
CA ASN A 284 4.75 -7.42 -2.95
C ASN A 284 3.36 -7.39 -3.58
N VAL A 285 2.61 -6.32 -3.35
CA VAL A 285 1.23 -6.19 -3.84
C VAL A 285 1.21 -6.15 -5.37
N THR A 286 2.26 -5.62 -6.00
CA THR A 286 2.32 -5.47 -7.47
C THR A 286 3.02 -6.63 -8.20
N GLU A 287 3.75 -7.51 -7.50
CA GLU A 287 4.69 -8.49 -8.09
C GLU A 287 4.13 -9.36 -9.23
N PHE A 288 2.92 -9.87 -9.04
CA PHE A 288 2.25 -10.74 -10.01
C PHE A 288 1.00 -10.09 -10.62
N ARG A 289 0.83 -8.78 -10.43
CA ARG A 289 -0.40 -8.07 -10.80
C ARG A 289 -0.15 -6.94 -11.78
N LEU A 290 1.05 -6.38 -11.80
CA LEU A 290 1.45 -5.33 -12.74
C LEU A 290 2.73 -5.73 -13.48
N ASP A 291 2.74 -5.50 -14.78
CA ASP A 291 3.97 -5.49 -15.55
C ASP A 291 4.60 -4.08 -15.60
N GLU A 292 5.86 -3.99 -16.02
CA GLU A 292 6.56 -2.69 -16.07
C GLU A 292 5.96 -1.72 -17.09
N ALA A 293 5.33 -2.23 -18.16
CA ALA A 293 4.70 -1.37 -19.17
C ALA A 293 3.45 -0.68 -18.59
N GLN A 294 2.65 -1.42 -17.82
CA GLN A 294 1.53 -0.91 -17.05
C GLN A 294 2.00 0.11 -16.02
N VAL A 295 3.09 -0.18 -15.28
CA VAL A 295 3.67 0.79 -14.33
C VAL A 295 4.04 2.09 -15.03
N VAL A 296 4.80 2.04 -16.13
CA VAL A 296 5.14 3.24 -16.89
C VAL A 296 3.90 3.95 -17.43
N ALA A 297 2.89 3.22 -17.92
CA ALA A 297 1.66 3.81 -18.44
C ALA A 297 0.88 4.62 -17.39
N MET A 298 0.95 4.25 -16.11
CA MET A 298 0.32 5.02 -15.02
C MET A 298 0.94 6.42 -14.86
N PHE A 299 2.25 6.54 -15.03
CA PHE A 299 3.00 7.78 -14.77
C PHE A 299 3.28 8.60 -16.03
N LYS A 300 3.15 8.00 -17.23
CA LYS A 300 3.36 8.66 -18.52
C LYS A 300 2.57 9.98 -18.71
N PRO A 301 1.33 10.14 -18.21
CA PRO A 301 0.62 11.43 -18.28
C PRO A 301 1.35 12.59 -17.59
N PHE A 302 2.24 12.28 -16.65
CA PHE A 302 3.01 13.25 -15.87
C PHE A 302 4.44 13.42 -16.35
N GLN A 303 4.83 12.82 -17.48
CA GLN A 303 6.22 12.85 -17.96
C GLN A 303 6.75 14.27 -18.23
N ASN A 304 5.87 15.21 -18.59
CA ASN A 304 6.21 16.61 -18.83
C ASN A 304 6.17 17.46 -17.55
N MET A 305 6.10 16.82 -16.37
CA MET A 305 6.07 17.44 -15.05
C MET A 305 7.13 16.75 -14.18
N PRO A 306 8.43 16.91 -14.51
CA PRO A 306 9.51 16.19 -13.85
C PRO A 306 9.53 16.42 -12.34
N GLU A 307 9.08 17.57 -11.84
CA GLU A 307 8.96 17.89 -10.41
C GLU A 307 7.99 16.99 -9.63
N PHE A 308 7.04 16.34 -10.32
CA PHE A 308 6.15 15.37 -9.69
C PHE A 308 6.75 13.95 -9.67
N LEU A 309 7.61 13.63 -10.63
CA LEU A 309 8.12 12.27 -10.85
C LEU A 309 9.53 12.06 -10.31
N LEU A 310 10.40 13.05 -10.45
CA LEU A 310 11.77 13.05 -9.95
C LEU A 310 11.77 13.50 -8.49
N THR A 311 11.28 12.62 -7.64
CA THR A 311 11.31 12.79 -6.19
C THR A 311 11.74 11.49 -5.51
N PRO A 312 12.32 11.53 -4.29
CA PRO A 312 12.90 10.33 -3.69
C PRO A 312 11.88 9.18 -3.53
N PHE A 313 10.68 9.48 -3.03
CA PHE A 313 9.67 8.43 -2.83
C PHE A 313 9.11 7.91 -4.16
N VAL A 314 8.84 8.78 -5.14
CA VAL A 314 8.27 8.35 -6.43
C VAL A 314 9.24 7.49 -7.22
N ILE A 315 10.53 7.86 -7.24
CA ILE A 315 11.58 7.04 -7.85
C ILE A 315 11.67 5.69 -7.13
N SER A 316 11.70 5.69 -5.79
CA SER A 316 11.74 4.45 -5.00
C SER A 316 10.51 3.57 -5.24
N ALA A 317 9.32 4.16 -5.36
CA ALA A 317 8.10 3.44 -5.66
C ALA A 317 8.10 2.81 -7.07
N LEU A 318 8.55 3.56 -8.08
CA LEU A 318 8.74 3.04 -9.44
C LEU A 318 9.73 1.87 -9.45
N ILE A 319 10.86 2.02 -8.76
CA ILE A 319 11.87 0.98 -8.60
C ILE A 319 11.31 -0.23 -7.85
N ALA A 320 10.59 -0.05 -6.75
CA ALA A 320 9.98 -1.13 -5.98
C ALA A 320 9.00 -1.98 -6.82
N MET A 321 8.30 -1.35 -7.76
CA MET A 321 7.38 -2.03 -8.69
C MET A 321 8.09 -2.68 -9.90
N SER A 322 9.40 -2.45 -10.07
CA SER A 322 10.18 -2.95 -11.21
C SER A 322 10.70 -4.37 -10.99
N LYS A 323 10.85 -5.13 -12.08
CA LYS A 323 11.40 -6.49 -12.03
C LYS A 323 12.89 -6.49 -11.67
N ILE A 324 13.61 -5.47 -12.13
CA ILE A 324 15.04 -5.34 -11.87
C ILE A 324 15.36 -5.16 -10.38
N ASN A 325 14.44 -4.61 -9.60
CA ASN A 325 14.60 -4.54 -8.16
C ASN A 325 14.34 -5.88 -7.45
N ARG A 326 13.38 -6.67 -7.95
CA ARG A 326 13.01 -7.97 -7.36
C ARG A 326 14.00 -9.09 -7.67
N THR A 327 14.57 -9.07 -8.87
CA THR A 327 15.54 -10.07 -9.34
C THR A 327 16.79 -9.39 -9.87
N PRO A 328 17.59 -8.72 -9.00
CA PRO A 328 18.70 -7.86 -9.42
C PRO A 328 19.81 -8.59 -10.17
N ASP A 329 20.05 -9.87 -9.87
CA ASP A 329 21.18 -10.61 -10.43
C ASP A 329 20.90 -11.16 -11.85
N THR A 330 19.64 -11.34 -12.22
CA THR A 330 19.25 -12.01 -13.47
C THR A 330 18.83 -11.05 -14.57
N MET A 331 18.38 -9.85 -14.20
CA MET A 331 17.83 -8.87 -15.15
C MET A 331 18.89 -7.92 -15.68
N LYS A 332 18.86 -7.70 -17.00
CA LYS A 332 19.71 -6.68 -17.65
C LYS A 332 19.08 -5.31 -17.46
N VAL A 333 19.87 -4.31 -17.08
CA VAL A 333 19.42 -2.92 -16.89
C VAL A 333 18.65 -2.40 -18.09
N VAL A 334 19.17 -2.66 -19.29
CA VAL A 334 18.59 -2.20 -20.56
C VAL A 334 17.23 -2.81 -20.90
N SER A 335 16.83 -3.90 -20.24
CA SER A 335 15.52 -4.54 -20.46
C SER A 335 14.39 -3.97 -19.60
N SER A 336 14.71 -3.15 -18.60
CA SER A 336 13.69 -2.57 -17.72
C SER A 336 13.07 -1.32 -18.36
N GLN A 337 11.75 -1.35 -18.54
CA GLN A 337 10.98 -0.21 -19.05
C GLN A 337 10.88 0.89 -18.01
N VAL A 338 10.83 0.54 -16.72
CA VAL A 338 10.88 1.53 -15.63
C VAL A 338 12.21 2.28 -15.66
N MET A 339 13.33 1.58 -15.83
CA MET A 339 14.65 2.23 -15.94
C MET A 339 14.73 3.13 -17.18
N ALA A 340 14.27 2.65 -18.34
CA ALA A 340 14.23 3.46 -19.56
C ALA A 340 13.36 4.73 -19.38
N PHE A 341 12.24 4.61 -18.68
CA PHE A 341 11.37 5.75 -18.35
C PHE A 341 12.07 6.75 -17.42
N LEU A 342 12.69 6.29 -16.34
CA LEU A 342 13.43 7.16 -15.40
C LEU A 342 14.61 7.87 -16.07
N VAL A 343 15.40 7.17 -16.89
CA VAL A 343 16.51 7.75 -17.67
C VAL A 343 16.00 8.87 -18.58
N ARG A 344 14.86 8.65 -19.25
CA ARG A 344 14.24 9.66 -20.10
C ARG A 344 13.82 10.90 -19.31
N LEU A 345 13.19 10.73 -18.15
CA LEU A 345 12.80 11.85 -17.29
C LEU A 345 14.00 12.68 -16.84
N VAL A 346 15.10 12.02 -16.44
CA VAL A 346 16.34 12.72 -16.05
C VAL A 346 16.95 13.47 -17.24
N ALA A 347 16.95 12.88 -18.44
CA ALA A 347 17.44 13.53 -19.64
C ALA A 347 16.62 14.78 -20.02
N GLU A 348 15.29 14.68 -19.97
CA GLU A 348 14.39 15.81 -20.22
C GLU A 348 14.58 16.92 -19.17
N ASN A 349 14.67 16.56 -17.88
CA ASN A 349 14.95 17.50 -16.78
C ASN A 349 16.29 18.23 -16.96
N GLU A 350 17.37 17.51 -17.28
CA GLU A 350 18.69 18.12 -17.48
C GLU A 350 18.75 19.02 -18.72
N HIS A 351 17.97 18.70 -19.76
CA HIS A 351 17.81 19.57 -20.91
C HIS A 351 17.10 20.88 -20.52
N GLU A 352 16.04 20.81 -19.72
CA GLU A 352 15.34 22.01 -19.22
C GLU A 352 16.25 22.88 -18.32
N ARG A 353 17.06 22.26 -17.46
CA ARG A 353 18.07 22.97 -16.64
C ARG A 353 19.08 23.69 -17.52
N GLU A 354 19.56 23.04 -18.59
CA GLU A 354 20.47 23.66 -19.54
C GLU A 354 19.84 24.86 -20.26
N LEU A 355 18.58 24.75 -20.69
CA LEU A 355 17.85 25.85 -21.31
C LEU A 355 17.72 27.03 -20.34
N CYS A 356 17.41 26.78 -19.07
CA CYS A 356 17.33 27.82 -18.05
C CYS A 356 18.69 28.49 -17.79
N GLN A 357 19.79 27.75 -17.83
CA GLN A 357 21.13 28.33 -17.71
C GLN A 357 21.47 29.25 -18.89
N ARG A 358 21.09 28.85 -20.11
CA ARG A 358 21.48 29.56 -21.35
C ARG A 358 20.51 30.66 -21.78
N SER A 359 19.25 30.62 -21.38
CA SER A 359 18.20 31.53 -21.86
C SER A 359 17.54 32.34 -20.73
N ALA A 360 17.62 33.67 -20.83
CA ALA A 360 16.91 34.58 -19.93
C ALA A 360 15.38 34.44 -20.05
N TRP A 361 14.88 34.12 -21.24
CA TRP A 361 13.44 33.86 -21.45
C TRP A 361 12.99 32.62 -20.69
N CYS A 362 13.79 31.54 -20.72
CA CYS A 362 13.52 30.33 -19.96
C CYS A 362 13.53 30.61 -18.46
N ARG A 363 14.50 31.37 -17.93
CA ARG A 363 14.51 31.77 -16.50
C ARG A 363 13.30 32.58 -16.07
N GLY A 364 12.71 33.37 -16.98
CA GLY A 364 11.51 34.16 -16.69
C GLY A 364 10.20 33.38 -16.78
N ARG A 365 10.21 32.16 -17.32
CA ARG A 365 9.02 31.33 -17.56
C ARG A 365 9.01 30.01 -16.79
N ILE A 366 10.18 29.42 -16.60
CA ILE A 366 10.40 28.19 -15.86
C ILE A 366 10.87 28.59 -14.47
N ASP A 367 10.12 28.21 -13.44
CA ASP A 367 10.55 28.40 -12.07
C ASP A 367 11.80 27.54 -11.82
N SER A 368 12.96 28.19 -11.78
CA SER A 368 14.24 27.52 -11.61
C SER A 368 14.37 26.85 -10.23
N SER A 369 13.53 27.24 -9.26
CA SER A 369 13.44 26.57 -7.95
C SER A 369 12.59 25.30 -8.00
N GLY A 370 11.74 25.16 -9.03
CA GLY A 370 10.89 24.00 -9.24
C GLY A 370 11.56 22.86 -10.01
N VAL A 371 12.68 23.11 -10.70
CA VAL A 371 13.37 22.07 -11.50
C VAL A 371 14.15 21.11 -10.58
N PRO A 372 13.82 19.80 -10.59
CA PRO A 372 14.49 18.81 -9.75
C PRO A 372 16.02 18.77 -9.88
N ASP A 373 16.71 18.73 -8.73
CA ASP A 373 18.13 18.42 -8.66
C ASP A 373 18.32 16.91 -8.45
N VAL A 374 18.64 16.21 -9.53
CA VAL A 374 18.82 14.75 -9.53
C VAL A 374 19.98 14.31 -8.64
N ASN A 375 21.06 15.09 -8.53
CA ASN A 375 22.19 14.74 -7.65
C ASN A 375 21.76 14.76 -6.17
N ARG A 376 20.96 15.76 -5.80
CA ARG A 376 20.41 15.86 -4.44
C ARG A 376 19.44 14.71 -4.15
N ILE A 377 18.59 14.35 -5.10
CA ILE A 377 17.67 13.22 -4.96
C ILE A 377 18.44 11.91 -4.75
N LEU A 378 19.45 11.64 -5.57
CA LEU A 378 20.30 10.45 -5.43
C LEU A 378 21.09 10.45 -4.10
N THR A 379 21.48 11.62 -3.61
CA THR A 379 22.10 11.76 -2.28
C THR A 379 21.12 11.38 -1.18
N ILE A 380 19.88 11.88 -1.22
CA ILE A 380 18.81 11.50 -0.27
C ILE A 380 18.57 9.98 -0.30
N LEU A 381 18.47 9.37 -1.48
CA LEU A 381 18.31 7.92 -1.62
C LEU A 381 19.50 7.14 -1.04
N THR A 382 20.71 7.69 -1.15
CA THR A 382 21.91 7.08 -0.55
C THR A 382 21.88 7.16 0.98
N GLU A 383 21.51 8.31 1.56
CA GLU A 383 21.35 8.46 3.01
C GLU A 383 20.26 7.54 3.55
N HIS A 384 19.13 7.47 2.87
CA HIS A 384 17.99 6.64 3.28
C HIS A 384 18.33 5.15 3.31
N SER A 385 19.23 4.70 2.44
CA SER A 385 19.64 3.29 2.40
C SER A 385 20.37 2.84 3.69
N GLN A 386 20.95 3.75 4.47
CA GLN A 386 21.73 3.40 5.67
C GLN A 386 20.88 2.65 6.70
N GLU A 387 21.52 1.81 7.53
CA GLU A 387 20.88 1.03 8.63
C GLU A 387 20.09 -0.24 8.23
N GLY A 388 20.41 -0.88 7.09
CA GLY A 388 19.83 -2.18 6.72
C GLY A 388 18.56 -2.09 5.88
N MET A 389 18.33 -0.92 5.31
CA MET A 389 17.22 -0.59 4.40
C MET A 389 17.64 -0.93 2.96
N GLU A 390 17.06 -1.99 2.41
CA GLU A 390 17.58 -2.69 1.23
C GLU A 390 16.51 -3.04 0.18
N VAL A 391 15.24 -2.77 0.44
CA VAL A 391 14.13 -3.14 -0.46
C VAL A 391 14.32 -2.55 -1.85
N VAL A 392 14.73 -1.28 -1.94
CA VAL A 392 14.93 -0.58 -3.23
C VAL A 392 16.40 -0.40 -3.61
N THR A 393 17.33 -0.66 -2.69
CA THR A 393 18.76 -0.38 -2.85
C THR A 393 19.37 -1.02 -4.10
N PRO A 394 19.14 -2.32 -4.41
CA PRO A 394 19.60 -2.92 -5.66
C PRO A 394 19.07 -2.21 -6.90
N GLY A 395 17.79 -1.82 -6.90
CA GLY A 395 17.19 -1.09 -8.00
C GLY A 395 17.74 0.33 -8.15
N VAL A 396 18.06 1.02 -7.05
CA VAL A 396 18.70 2.36 -7.09
C VAL A 396 20.11 2.28 -7.68
N ILE A 397 20.89 1.25 -7.33
CA ILE A 397 22.20 0.99 -7.96
C ILE A 397 22.02 0.76 -9.47
N HIS A 398 21.04 -0.08 -9.86
CA HIS A 398 20.72 -0.31 -11.27
C HIS A 398 20.25 0.95 -12.00
N PHE A 399 19.58 1.87 -11.31
CA PHE A 399 19.22 3.18 -11.87
C PHE A 399 20.46 4.03 -12.15
N GLY A 400 21.46 4.04 -11.25
CA GLY A 400 22.77 4.64 -11.50
C GLY A 400 23.44 4.06 -12.76
N PHE A 401 23.43 2.73 -12.92
CA PHE A 401 23.92 2.09 -14.14
C PHE A 401 23.09 2.45 -15.38
N ALA A 402 21.76 2.56 -15.26
CA ALA A 402 20.90 2.95 -16.38
C ALA A 402 21.27 4.33 -16.93
N LEU A 403 21.58 5.28 -16.04
CA LEU A 403 22.08 6.61 -16.41
C LEU A 403 23.47 6.53 -17.07
N LEU A 404 24.38 5.69 -16.56
CA LEU A 404 25.72 5.50 -17.11
C LEU A 404 25.72 4.82 -18.51
N ILE A 405 24.76 3.92 -18.75
CA ILE A 405 24.61 3.20 -20.03
C ILE A 405 23.96 4.09 -21.11
N ALA A 406 23.27 5.17 -20.72
CA ALA A 406 22.54 6.03 -21.65
C ALA A 406 23.47 6.58 -22.76
N LYS A 407 23.23 6.20 -24.01
CA LYS A 407 24.12 6.54 -25.12
C LYS A 407 24.10 8.03 -25.43
N LYS A 408 25.29 8.61 -25.61
CA LYS A 408 25.49 10.02 -25.99
C LYS A 408 24.88 11.03 -24.98
N GLN A 409 24.89 10.69 -23.69
CA GLN A 409 24.34 11.52 -22.61
C GLN A 409 25.41 11.86 -21.55
N PRO A 410 26.39 12.73 -21.86
CA PRO A 410 27.53 13.00 -20.96
C PRO A 410 27.11 13.54 -19.58
N ARG A 411 26.04 14.35 -19.52
CA ARG A 411 25.52 14.86 -18.24
C ARG A 411 25.00 13.74 -17.34
N LEU A 412 24.29 12.77 -17.92
CA LEU A 412 23.77 11.62 -17.17
C LEU A 412 24.92 10.74 -16.68
N HIS A 413 25.99 10.62 -17.47
CA HIS A 413 27.22 9.93 -17.06
C HIS A 413 27.84 10.59 -15.84
N THR A 414 28.00 11.91 -15.84
CA THR A 414 28.53 12.65 -14.69
C THR A 414 27.68 12.46 -13.44
N ILE A 415 26.35 12.53 -13.56
CA ILE A 415 25.42 12.29 -12.43
C ILE A 415 25.59 10.85 -11.90
N ALA A 416 25.67 9.87 -12.79
CA ALA A 416 25.84 8.47 -12.41
C ALA A 416 27.17 8.20 -11.69
N ILE A 417 28.27 8.75 -12.19
CA ILE A 417 29.61 8.62 -11.60
C ILE A 417 29.63 9.24 -10.20
N ALA A 418 29.11 10.46 -10.05
CA ALA A 418 29.02 11.14 -8.77
C ALA A 418 28.17 10.36 -7.75
N PHE A 419 27.04 9.81 -8.20
CA PHE A 419 26.19 8.95 -7.38
C PHE A 419 26.93 7.67 -6.93
N LEU A 420 27.50 6.90 -7.86
CA LEU A 420 28.19 5.64 -7.53
C LEU A 420 29.37 5.87 -6.59
N GLN A 421 30.10 6.97 -6.78
CA GLN A 421 31.17 7.40 -5.89
C GLN A 421 30.66 7.66 -4.47
N ASN A 422 29.63 8.49 -4.33
CA ASN A 422 29.04 8.80 -3.02
C ASN A 422 28.44 7.55 -2.35
N PHE A 423 27.79 6.71 -3.15
CA PHE A 423 27.13 5.49 -2.68
C PHE A 423 28.13 4.48 -2.12
N ILE A 424 29.20 4.14 -2.86
CA ILE A 424 30.23 3.20 -2.39
C ILE A 424 30.90 3.69 -1.12
N LYS A 425 31.20 5.00 -1.04
CA LYS A 425 31.82 5.60 0.14
C LYS A 425 30.97 5.37 1.40
N LYS A 426 29.64 5.39 1.27
CA LYS A 426 28.69 5.19 2.38
C LYS A 426 28.32 3.74 2.61
N ARG A 427 28.29 2.92 1.55
CA ARG A 427 27.84 1.52 1.57
C ARG A 427 28.86 0.61 0.87
N PHE A 428 30.04 0.49 1.49
CA PHE A 428 31.16 -0.29 0.95
C PHE A 428 30.82 -1.76 0.65
N ILE A 429 29.83 -2.33 1.35
CA ILE A 429 29.34 -3.71 1.14
C ILE A 429 28.86 -3.98 -0.30
N PHE A 430 28.40 -2.97 -1.03
CA PHE A 430 27.97 -3.11 -2.43
C PHE A 430 29.11 -2.91 -3.43
N GLY A 431 30.33 -2.58 -2.96
CA GLY A 431 31.47 -2.27 -3.81
C GLY A 431 31.78 -3.38 -4.81
N ASN A 432 31.83 -4.64 -4.36
CA ASN A 432 32.13 -5.77 -5.23
C ASN A 432 31.08 -5.94 -6.35
N GLY A 433 29.79 -5.88 -6.01
CA GLY A 433 28.70 -5.96 -7.00
C GLY A 433 28.73 -4.82 -8.02
N ILE A 434 29.07 -3.61 -7.60
CA ILE A 434 29.20 -2.45 -8.50
C ILE A 434 30.42 -2.62 -9.44
N VAL A 435 31.58 -3.02 -8.91
CA VAL A 435 32.78 -3.26 -9.72
C VAL A 435 32.56 -4.42 -10.70
N ASP A 436 31.89 -5.49 -10.28
CA ASP A 436 31.52 -6.61 -11.14
C ASP A 436 30.59 -6.20 -12.29
N LYS A 437 29.66 -5.28 -12.03
CA LYS A 437 28.78 -4.76 -13.08
C LYS A 437 29.54 -3.82 -14.03
N LEU A 438 30.41 -2.94 -13.51
CA LEU A 438 31.28 -2.09 -14.34
C LEU A 438 32.15 -2.94 -15.27
N LYS A 439 32.74 -4.01 -14.74
CA LYS A 439 33.49 -5.01 -15.50
C LYS A 439 32.69 -5.52 -16.70
N GLN A 440 31.41 -5.87 -16.53
CA GLN A 440 30.58 -6.37 -17.63
C GLN A 440 30.41 -5.34 -18.77
N TYR A 441 30.31 -4.05 -18.45
CA TYR A 441 30.08 -3.00 -19.45
C TYR A 441 31.35 -2.47 -20.11
N LEU A 442 32.48 -2.44 -19.38
CA LEU A 442 33.79 -2.04 -19.92
C LEU A 442 34.18 -2.82 -21.18
N PHE A 443 33.82 -4.12 -21.23
CA PHE A 443 34.20 -4.98 -22.36
C PHE A 443 33.18 -4.99 -23.50
N VAL A 444 31.92 -4.67 -23.21
CA VAL A 444 30.85 -4.69 -24.23
C VAL A 444 30.89 -3.44 -25.11
N GLU A 445 31.32 -2.30 -24.56
CA GLU A 445 31.38 -1.02 -25.29
C GLU A 445 32.79 -0.38 -25.18
N LEU A 446 33.78 -0.91 -25.91
CA LEU A 446 35.18 -0.44 -25.86
C LEU A 446 35.40 1.05 -26.23
N GLU A 447 34.44 1.68 -26.92
CA GLU A 447 34.49 3.11 -27.27
C GLU A 447 33.87 4.01 -26.19
N ALA A 448 33.22 3.43 -25.19
CA ALA A 448 32.50 4.13 -24.14
C ALA A 448 33.43 4.52 -22.98
N MET A 449 33.93 5.76 -23.00
CA MET A 449 34.88 6.27 -22.00
C MET A 449 34.28 6.40 -20.58
N GLN A 450 32.96 6.51 -20.45
CA GLN A 450 32.29 6.77 -19.17
C GLN A 450 32.47 5.65 -18.15
N PHE A 451 32.59 4.39 -18.59
CA PHE A 451 32.82 3.26 -17.68
C PHE A 451 34.26 3.28 -17.14
N SER A 452 35.22 3.67 -17.98
CA SER A 452 36.62 3.84 -17.58
C SER A 452 36.77 5.01 -16.62
N GLU A 453 36.12 6.14 -16.92
CA GLU A 453 36.09 7.32 -16.05
C GLU A 453 35.46 7.01 -14.68
N CYS A 454 34.36 6.24 -14.67
CA CYS A 454 33.75 5.77 -13.43
C CYS A 454 34.73 4.92 -12.61
N LEU A 455 35.41 3.95 -13.24
CA LEU A 455 36.36 3.08 -12.54
C LEU A 455 37.56 3.87 -11.98
N ILE A 456 38.09 4.84 -12.73
CA ILE A 456 39.15 5.74 -12.28
C ILE A 456 38.69 6.59 -11.10
N THR A 457 37.49 7.16 -11.19
CA THR A 457 36.94 7.99 -10.11
C THR A 457 36.77 7.18 -8.83
N LEU A 458 36.27 5.95 -8.94
CA LEU A 458 36.12 5.04 -7.81
C LEU A 458 37.47 4.62 -7.21
N SER A 459 38.49 4.33 -8.04
CA SER A 459 39.82 3.94 -7.55
C SER A 459 40.53 5.06 -6.79
N LEU A 460 40.33 6.31 -7.21
CA LEU A 460 40.90 7.48 -6.52
C LEU A 460 40.20 7.79 -5.19
N THR A 461 38.90 7.50 -5.09
CA THR A 461 38.07 8.00 -3.99
C THR A 461 37.73 6.93 -2.94
N SER A 462 37.72 5.66 -3.35
CA SER A 462 37.36 4.50 -2.52
C SER A 462 38.35 3.35 -2.72
N ALA A 463 39.65 3.66 -2.73
CA ALA A 463 40.74 2.72 -3.03
C ALA A 463 40.70 1.43 -2.18
N LEU A 464 40.35 1.53 -0.90
CA LEU A 464 40.25 0.38 0.01
C LEU A 464 39.15 -0.59 -0.43
N THR A 465 37.94 -0.09 -0.70
CA THR A 465 36.83 -0.91 -1.19
C THR A 465 37.16 -1.59 -2.52
N LEU A 466 37.87 -0.88 -3.41
CA LEU A 466 38.30 -1.48 -4.69
C LEU A 466 39.38 -2.54 -4.48
N SER A 467 40.32 -2.34 -3.55
CA SER A 467 41.33 -3.35 -3.22
C SER A 467 40.73 -4.67 -2.75
N GLU A 468 39.55 -4.63 -2.13
CA GLU A 468 38.80 -5.83 -1.72
C GLU A 468 38.12 -6.54 -2.90
N CYS A 469 37.94 -5.86 -4.04
CA CYS A 469 37.35 -6.40 -5.27
C CYS A 469 38.39 -7.12 -6.15
N GLY A 470 39.33 -7.84 -5.54
CA GLY A 470 40.55 -8.35 -6.19
C GLY A 470 40.31 -9.23 -7.41
N SER A 471 39.30 -10.13 -7.38
CA SER A 471 38.98 -11.00 -8.53
C SER A 471 38.59 -10.21 -9.78
N SER A 472 37.83 -9.15 -9.59
CA SER A 472 37.22 -8.37 -10.67
C SER A 472 38.22 -7.38 -11.25
N ILE A 473 39.07 -6.81 -10.40
CA ILE A 473 40.19 -5.95 -10.82
C ILE A 473 41.27 -6.75 -11.55
N SER A 474 41.69 -7.91 -11.02
CA SER A 474 42.65 -8.78 -11.71
C SER A 474 42.17 -9.16 -13.10
N TYR A 475 40.89 -9.51 -13.24
CA TYR A 475 40.29 -9.80 -14.55
C TYR A 475 40.34 -8.58 -15.50
N ILE A 476 40.02 -7.38 -15.01
CA ILE A 476 40.10 -6.15 -15.81
C ILE A 476 41.53 -5.90 -16.29
N LEU A 477 42.52 -6.08 -15.41
CA LEU A 477 43.94 -5.89 -15.75
C LEU A 477 44.42 -6.92 -16.78
N GLU A 478 44.10 -8.20 -16.59
CA GLU A 478 44.43 -9.26 -17.55
C GLU A 478 43.82 -8.99 -18.93
N TYR A 479 42.58 -8.50 -18.98
CA TYR A 479 41.92 -8.18 -20.24
C TYR A 479 42.48 -6.93 -20.90
N LEU A 480 42.81 -5.87 -20.15
CA LEU A 480 43.44 -4.67 -20.69
C LEU A 480 44.78 -5.00 -21.36
N LEU A 481 45.57 -5.92 -20.79
CA LEU A 481 46.80 -6.43 -21.42
C LEU A 481 46.52 -7.07 -22.78
N LEU A 482 45.43 -7.84 -22.91
CA LEU A 482 45.02 -8.44 -24.18
C LEU A 482 44.59 -7.39 -25.21
N VAL A 483 43.82 -6.37 -24.81
CA VAL A 483 43.38 -5.30 -25.73
C VAL A 483 44.55 -4.44 -26.22
N SER A 484 45.54 -4.15 -25.37
CA SER A 484 46.77 -3.45 -25.80
C SER A 484 47.56 -4.26 -26.82
N LEU A 485 47.65 -5.58 -26.64
CA LEU A 485 48.33 -6.50 -27.56
C LEU A 485 47.64 -6.59 -28.93
N PHE A 486 46.30 -6.52 -28.99
CA PHE A 486 45.54 -6.56 -30.24
C PHE A 486 45.45 -5.22 -30.98
N ARG A 487 45.78 -4.08 -30.35
CA ARG A 487 45.86 -2.77 -31.02
C ARG A 487 47.22 -2.52 -31.67
N GLU A 488 48.25 -3.29 -31.32
CA GLU A 488 49.60 -3.20 -31.88
C GLU A 488 49.83 -4.14 -33.08
N ILE A 489 48.83 -4.95 -33.45
CA ILE A 489 48.77 -5.78 -34.67
C ILE A 489 47.76 -5.15 -35.63
#